data_AF-A0AAV3V1X4-F1
#
_entry.id   AF-A0AAV3V1X4-F1
#
_cell.length_a   1.000
_cell.length_b   1.000
_cell.length_c   1.000
_cell.angle_alpha   90.00
_cell.angle_beta   90.00
_cell.angle_gamma   90.00
#
_symmetry.space_group_name_H-M   'P 1'
#
loop_
_entity.id
_entity.type
_entity.pdbx_description
1 polymer ?
#
loop_
_entity_poly.entity_id
_entity_poly.type
_entity_poly.pdbx_seq_one_letter_code
_entity_poly.pdbx_strand_id
1 'polypeptide(L)'
;MTKNEAAFKQELVLLFVALLVLGYWQIPLFQSGILIVSILFVLFAEIVNTAIEVTIDRVGQEIHPLSGLAKDLGSAGVSLSMIMAAVLWISVLFNHL
;
A
#
# COMPACT_ATOMS: atom_id res chain seq x y z
N MET A 1 -9.01 14.60 1.59
CA MET A 1 -9.70 13.59 0.75
C MET A 1 -9.07 13.38 -0.63
N THR A 2 -8.64 14.43 -1.37
CA THR A 2 -8.11 14.24 -2.74
C THR A 2 -6.75 13.54 -2.84
N LYS A 3 -5.90 13.61 -1.79
CA LYS A 3 -4.58 12.95 -1.80
C LYS A 3 -4.69 11.42 -1.75
N ASN A 4 -5.47 10.87 -0.82
CA ASN A 4 -5.59 9.42 -0.66
C ASN A 4 -6.32 8.79 -1.85
N GLU A 5 -7.25 9.51 -2.48
CA GLU A 5 -7.89 9.04 -3.72
C GLU A 5 -6.88 8.90 -4.87
N ALA A 6 -5.90 9.79 -4.96
CA ALA A 6 -4.83 9.69 -5.96
C ALA A 6 -3.86 8.54 -5.64
N ALA A 7 -3.47 8.36 -4.38
CA ALA A 7 -2.61 7.26 -3.94
C ALA A 7 -3.29 5.90 -4.20
N PHE A 8 -4.56 5.76 -3.83
CA PHE A 8 -5.36 4.56 -4.09
C PHE A 8 -5.47 4.23 -5.59
N LYS A 9 -5.65 5.25 -6.45
CA LYS A 9 -5.64 5.07 -7.91
C LYS A 9 -4.27 4.59 -8.41
N GLN A 10 -3.17 5.11 -7.86
CA GLN A 10 -1.82 4.65 -8.21
C GLN A 10 -1.61 3.18 -7.82
N GLU A 11 -2.08 2.77 -6.64
CA GLU A 11 -1.99 1.38 -6.17
C GLU A 11 -2.82 0.41 -7.03
N LEU A 12 -4.01 0.82 -7.47
CA LEU A 12 -4.80 0.05 -8.44
C LEU A 12 -4.11 -0.09 -9.79
N VAL A 13 -3.45 0.98 -10.27
CA VAL A 13 -2.64 0.92 -11.49
C VAL A 13 -1.45 -0.03 -11.28
N LEU A 14 -0.78 0.02 -10.13
CA LEU A 14 0.31 -0.90 -9.80
C LEU A 14 -0.19 -2.35 -9.78
N LEU A 15 -1.37 -2.63 -9.20
CA LEU A 15 -1.98 -3.95 -9.22
C LEU A 15 -2.27 -4.41 -10.65
N PHE A 16 -2.79 -3.54 -11.50
CA PHE A 16 -3.06 -3.86 -12.90
C PHE A 16 -1.78 -4.18 -13.68
N VAL A 17 -0.75 -3.34 -13.53
CA VAL A 17 0.57 -3.57 -14.15
C VAL A 17 1.18 -4.87 -13.65
N ALA A 18 1.08 -5.15 -12.35
CA ALA A 18 1.55 -6.40 -11.76
C ALA A 18 0.89 -7.63 -12.37
N LEU A 19 -0.43 -7.61 -12.56
CA LEU A 19 -1.16 -8.70 -13.21
C LEU A 19 -0.71 -8.93 -14.65
N LEU A 20 -0.41 -7.85 -15.40
CA LEU A 20 0.13 -7.97 -16.76
C LEU A 20 1.54 -8.60 -16.77
N VAL A 21 2.43 -8.16 -15.87
CA VAL A 21 3.79 -8.70 -15.76
C VAL A 21 3.74 -10.19 -15.38
N LEU A 22 2.94 -10.55 -14.38
CA LEU A 22 2.78 -11.94 -13.93
C LEU A 22 2.07 -12.83 -14.96
N GLY A 23 1.19 -12.25 -15.79
CA GLY A 23 0.54 -12.97 -16.89
C GLY A 23 1.47 -13.25 -18.08
N TYR A 24 2.48 -12.39 -18.28
CA TYR A 24 3.48 -12.56 -19.33
C TYR A 24 4.66 -13.45 -18.89
N TRP A 25 5.09 -13.32 -17.63
CA TRP A 25 6.25 -14.03 -17.11
C TRP A 25 5.86 -15.37 -16.48
N GLN A 26 6.59 -16.45 -16.77
CA GLN A 26 6.33 -17.78 -16.22
C GLN A 26 6.79 -17.92 -14.76
N ILE A 27 6.22 -17.12 -13.85
CA ILE A 27 6.52 -17.16 -12.42
C ILE A 27 5.66 -18.23 -11.72
N PRO A 28 6.22 -19.05 -10.80
CA PRO A 28 5.46 -20.03 -10.05
C PRO A 28 4.25 -19.43 -9.32
N LEU A 29 3.11 -20.12 -9.33
CA LEU A 29 1.84 -19.65 -8.74
C LEU A 29 1.98 -19.14 -7.30
N PHE A 30 2.79 -19.81 -6.48
CA PHE A 30 3.03 -19.40 -5.10
C PHE A 30 3.69 -18.03 -5.00
N GLN A 31 4.71 -17.77 -5.82
CA GLN A 31 5.41 -16.48 -5.83
C GLN A 31 4.52 -15.39 -6.42
N SER A 32 3.78 -15.68 -7.49
CA SER A 32 2.77 -14.78 -8.05
C SER A 32 1.71 -14.40 -7.01
N GLY A 33 1.26 -15.38 -6.20
CA GLY A 33 0.34 -15.15 -5.09
C GLY A 33 0.91 -14.19 -4.03
N ILE A 34 2.17 -14.36 -3.63
CA ILE A 34 2.86 -13.47 -2.69
C ILE A 34 2.94 -12.04 -3.25
N LEU A 35 3.27 -11.88 -4.53
CA LEU A 35 3.37 -10.57 -5.18
C LEU A 35 2.02 -9.86 -5.23
N ILE A 36 0.94 -10.57 -5.55
CA ILE A 36 -0.43 -10.01 -5.55
C ILE A 36 -0.84 -9.63 -4.13
N VAL A 37 -0.64 -10.50 -3.15
CA VAL A 37 -0.97 -10.24 -1.74
C VAL A 37 -0.20 -9.03 -1.21
N SER A 38 1.04 -8.82 -1.63
CA SER A 38 1.81 -7.65 -1.19
C SER A 38 1.21 -6.33 -1.67
N ILE A 39 0.68 -6.25 -2.89
CA ILE A 39 -0.01 -5.06 -3.41
C ILE A 39 -1.36 -4.86 -2.70
N LEU A 40 -2.11 -5.94 -2.47
CA LEU A 40 -3.35 -5.88 -1.68
C LEU A 40 -3.10 -5.39 -0.25
N PHE A 41 -1.94 -5.72 0.32
CA PHE A 41 -1.54 -5.22 1.64
C PHE A 41 -1.26 -3.71 1.65
N VAL A 42 -0.70 -3.16 0.56
CA VAL A 42 -0.55 -1.69 0.40
C VAL A 42 -1.92 -1.01 0.38
N LEU A 43 -2.85 -1.52 -0.44
CA LEU A 43 -4.23 -1.02 -0.49
C LEU A 43 -4.93 -1.09 0.87
N PHE A 44 -4.71 -2.17 1.61
CA PHE A 44 -5.23 -2.31 2.97
C PHE A 44 -4.64 -1.25 3.91
N ALA A 45 -3.33 -1.02 3.86
CA ALA A 45 -2.68 0.00 4.68
C ALA A 45 -3.21 1.41 4.37
N GLU A 46 -3.45 1.73 3.10
CA GLU A 46 -4.00 3.03 2.68
C GLU A 46 -5.45 3.24 3.15
N ILE A 47 -6.28 2.18 3.12
CA ILE A 47 -7.63 2.20 3.68
C ILE A 47 -7.58 2.46 5.19
N VAL A 48 -6.68 1.80 5.91
CA VAL A 48 -6.51 1.99 7.36
C VAL A 48 -6.01 3.41 7.67
N ASN A 49 -5.02 3.93 6.93
CA ASN A 49 -4.55 5.31 7.06
C ASN A 49 -5.71 6.31 6.86
N THR A 50 -6.50 6.11 5.81
CA THR A 50 -7.68 6.96 5.55
C THR A 50 -8.72 6.86 6.65
N ALA A 51 -8.98 5.67 7.20
CA ALA A 51 -9.90 5.50 8.32
C ALA A 51 -9.43 6.25 9.58
N ILE A 52 -8.12 6.23 9.86
CA ILE A 52 -7.50 6.98 10.96
C ILE A 52 -7.67 8.48 10.73
N GLU A 53 -7.31 8.98 9.55
CA GLU A 53 -7.45 10.41 9.19
C GLU A 53 -8.89 10.89 9.33
N VAL A 54 -9.86 10.16 8.77
CA VAL A 54 -11.29 10.50 8.85
C VAL A 54 -11.79 10.48 10.29
N THR A 55 -11.35 9.52 11.11
CA THR A 55 -11.74 9.44 12.51
C THR A 55 -11.19 10.64 13.29
N ILE A 56 -9.92 10.98 13.10
CA ILE A 56 -9.28 12.13 13.77
C ILE A 56 -9.94 13.44 13.35
N ASP A 57 -10.16 13.63 12.05
CA ASP A 57 -10.80 14.83 11.50
C ASP A 57 -12.26 15.00 11.99
N ARG A 58 -12.93 13.89 12.31
CA ARG A 58 -14.30 13.90 12.86
C ARG A 58 -14.37 14.27 14.34
N VAL A 59 -13.36 13.89 15.14
CA VAL A 59 -13.37 13.98 16.61
C VAL A 59 -13.03 15.38 17.13
N GLY A 60 -12.16 16.15 16.48
CA GLY A 60 -11.85 17.49 16.97
C GLY A 60 -11.16 18.39 15.95
N GLN A 61 -11.60 19.65 15.86
CA GLN A 61 -10.92 20.71 15.11
C GLN A 61 -9.75 21.33 15.91
N GLU A 62 -9.58 20.94 17.17
CA GLU A 62 -8.47 21.38 18.01
C GLU A 62 -7.21 20.56 17.71
N ILE A 63 -6.09 21.24 17.46
CA ILE A 63 -4.82 20.60 17.16
C ILE A 63 -4.29 19.95 18.45
N HIS A 64 -4.52 18.65 18.60
CA HIS A 64 -3.95 17.86 19.70
C HIS A 64 -2.68 17.14 19.25
N PRO A 65 -1.58 17.15 20.03
CA PRO A 65 -0.32 16.48 19.66
C PRO A 65 -0.48 15.00 19.30
N LEU A 66 -1.35 14.29 20.03
CA LEU A 66 -1.66 12.87 19.75
C LEU A 66 -2.39 12.65 18.41
N SER A 67 -3.20 13.62 17.97
CA SER A 67 -3.87 13.56 16.66
C SER A 67 -2.87 13.67 15.51
N GLY A 68 -1.84 14.51 15.67
CA GLY A 68 -0.71 14.58 14.74
C GLY A 68 0.04 13.26 14.68
N LEU A 69 0.44 12.73 15.84
CA LEU A 69 1.15 11.46 15.94
C LEU A 69 0.37 10.30 15.28
N ALA A 70 -0.94 10.22 15.48
CA ALA A 70 -1.74 9.15 14.89
C ALA A 70 -1.79 9.23 13.35
N LYS A 71 -1.81 10.43 12.76
CA LYS A 71 -1.70 10.62 11.30
C LYS A 71 -0.31 10.24 10.78
N ASP A 72 0.73 10.64 11.49
CA ASP A 72 2.12 10.31 11.13
C ASP A 72 2.35 8.78 11.14
N LEU A 73 1.82 8.08 12.15
CA LEU A 73 1.88 6.62 12.24
C LEU A 73 1.09 5.94 11.12
N GLY A 74 -0.08 6.46 10.75
CA GLY A 74 -0.85 5.95 9.61
C GLY A 74 -0.05 6.02 8.30
N SER A 75 0.53 7.19 8.01
CA SER A 75 1.37 7.41 6.83
C SER A 75 2.67 6.58 6.85
N ALA A 76 3.26 6.38 8.03
CA ALA A 76 4.40 5.49 8.20
C ALA A 76 4.04 4.02 7.93
N GLY A 77 2.84 3.58 8.32
CA GLY A 77 2.32 2.25 8.02
C GLY A 77 2.19 2.00 6.52
N VAL A 78 1.65 2.97 5.76
CA VAL A 78 1.58 2.91 4.29
C VAL A 78 2.99 2.83 3.71
N SER A 79 3.92 3.67 4.17
CA SER A 79 5.31 3.67 3.72
C SER A 79 6.00 2.33 3.94
N LEU A 80 5.78 1.70 5.09
CA LEU A 80 6.32 0.38 5.40
C LEU A 80 5.73 -0.70 4.48
N SER A 81 4.43 -0.64 4.21
CA SER A 81 3.76 -1.57 3.31
C SER A 81 4.34 -1.51 1.88
N MET A 82 4.67 -0.30 1.39
CA MET A 82 5.33 -0.11 0.10
C MET A 82 6.74 -0.71 0.07
N ILE A 83 7.51 -0.54 1.16
CA ILE A 83 8.85 -1.15 1.28
C ILE A 83 8.75 -2.67 1.24
N MET A 84 7.78 -3.25 1.95
CA MET A 84 7.55 -4.70 1.95
C MET A 84 7.21 -5.20 0.54
N ALA A 85 6.32 -4.52 -0.17
CA ALA A 85 5.99 -4.85 -1.56
C ALA A 85 7.23 -4.76 -2.46
N ALA A 86 8.00 -3.66 -2.38
CA ALA A 86 9.22 -3.48 -3.17
C ALA A 86 10.24 -4.61 -2.93
N VAL A 87 10.48 -4.99 -1.67
CA VAL A 87 11.40 -6.09 -1.32
C VAL A 87 10.94 -7.41 -1.94
N LEU A 88 9.65 -7.74 -1.87
CA LEU A 88 9.12 -8.98 -2.46
C LEU A 88 9.24 -8.98 -3.98
N TRP A 89 8.86 -7.89 -4.64
CA TRP A 89 8.96 -7.73 -6.10
C TRP A 89 10.40 -7.85 -6.58
N ILE A 90 11.31 -7.09 -5.96
CA ILE A 90 12.74 -7.13 -6.28
C ILE A 90 13.29 -8.54 -6.09
N SER A 91 12.97 -9.21 -4.98
CA SER A 91 13.47 -10.56 -4.69
C SER A 91 13.02 -11.60 -5.71
N VAL A 92 11.76 -11.55 -6.12
CA VAL A 92 11.21 -12.47 -7.12
C VAL A 92 11.80 -12.17 -8.51
N LEU A 93 11.87 -10.90 -8.90
CA LEU A 93 12.43 -10.49 -10.20
C LEU A 93 13.91 -10.87 -10.30
N PHE A 94 14.74 -10.61 -9.28
CA PHE A 94 16.14 -11.01 -9.27
C PHE A 94 16.36 -12.52 -9.35
N ASN A 95 15.40 -13.33 -8.89
CA ASN A 95 15.48 -14.79 -9.00
C ASN A 95 15.15 -15.29 -10.41
N HIS A 96 14.39 -14.51 -11.19
CA HIS A 96 13.89 -14.90 -12.52
C HIS A 96 14.59 -14.18 -13.68
N LEU A 97 15.49 -13.23 -13.38
CA LEU A 97 16.45 -12.63 -14.31
C LEU A 97 17.67 -13.53 -14.50
#